data_AF-A0A1I7N5F2-F1
#
_entry.id   AF-A0A1I7N5F2-F1
#
_cell.length_a   1.000
_cell.length_b   1.000
_cell.length_c   1.000
_cell.angle_alpha   90.00
_cell.angle_beta   90.00
_cell.angle_gamma   90.00
#
_symmetry.space_group_name_H-M   'P 1'
#
loop_
_entity.id
_entity.type
_entity.pdbx_description
1 polymer ?
#
loop_
_entity_poly.entity_id
_entity_poly.type
_entity_poly.pdbx_seq_one_letter_code
_entity_poly.pdbx_strand_id
1 'polypeptide(L)'
;MYGSGLRFLIRNFCISSTCLMFQLSAFAQGFCNIDNTSFMAGEKITYEVFYTLAGIYVGAGEVSFTVSLEKLKGRPVFHVVGDGKTYRSYDWFYKVRDRYESYIDTATLLPLKFIRNIHEGGYRKYELVNFDQQEHTATTLKGVYSVPNCIQDVLSAVYFARNLNYDQYHPGDRIYFDMFLDNKVYNIYIRYLGKEKVQTRFGEFNAIKIKPLLIEGTIFKGGEGMVVWVSDDPNHIPVRIESPIIVGSIKADMIEYRGIRYPFSSLIKAN
;
A
#
# COMPACT_ATOMS: atom_id res chain seq x y z
N MET A 1 69.26 -39.95 -42.36
CA MET A 1 69.38 -40.07 -40.89
C MET A 1 68.70 -38.86 -40.28
N TYR A 2 67.69 -39.12 -39.44
CA TYR A 2 66.99 -38.27 -38.45
C TYR A 2 67.17 -36.73 -38.46
N GLY A 3 66.04 -36.01 -38.44
CA GLY A 3 65.93 -34.77 -37.65
C GLY A 3 65.26 -33.57 -38.32
N SER A 4 63.93 -33.64 -38.47
CA SER A 4 62.99 -32.57 -38.85
C SER A 4 62.85 -31.43 -37.83
N GLY A 5 62.56 -30.20 -38.28
CA GLY A 5 62.10 -29.11 -37.41
C GLY A 5 61.93 -27.74 -38.08
N LEU A 6 60.95 -27.61 -38.97
CA LEU A 6 60.63 -26.40 -39.73
C LEU A 6 59.99 -25.33 -38.83
N ARG A 7 60.51 -24.11 -38.90
CA ARG A 7 60.01 -22.92 -38.19
C ARG A 7 58.87 -22.24 -38.95
N PHE A 8 57.86 -21.81 -38.16
CA PHE A 8 57.04 -20.60 -38.31
C PHE A 8 56.30 -20.30 -39.62
N LEU A 9 54.96 -20.31 -39.55
CA LEU A 9 54.08 -19.19 -39.94
C LEU A 9 52.63 -19.59 -39.61
N ILE A 10 52.16 -19.28 -38.40
CA ILE A 10 50.74 -19.36 -38.07
C ILE A 10 50.08 -18.07 -38.55
N ARG A 11 49.13 -18.24 -39.45
CA ARG A 11 48.33 -17.20 -40.11
C ARG A 11 47.30 -16.67 -39.12
N ASN A 12 47.33 -15.36 -38.85
CA ASN A 12 46.30 -14.66 -38.08
C ASN A 12 44.92 -14.88 -38.71
N PHE A 13 44.02 -15.53 -37.96
CA PHE A 13 42.59 -15.53 -38.25
C PHE A 13 41.91 -14.74 -37.12
N CYS A 14 41.63 -13.46 -37.41
CA CYS A 14 40.89 -12.58 -36.51
C CYS A 14 39.40 -12.91 -36.69
N ILE A 15 38.88 -13.83 -35.88
CA ILE A 15 37.44 -14.08 -35.80
C ILE A 15 36.86 -12.95 -34.94
N SER A 16 36.29 -11.95 -35.60
CA SER A 16 35.50 -10.90 -34.97
C SER A 16 34.24 -11.53 -34.36
N SER A 17 34.32 -11.84 -33.07
CA SER A 17 33.17 -12.29 -32.28
C SER A 17 32.41 -11.04 -31.85
N THR A 18 31.47 -10.59 -32.68
CA THR A 18 30.53 -9.52 -32.34
C THR A 18 29.64 -10.01 -31.21
N CYS A 19 30.07 -9.78 -29.97
CA CYS A 19 29.26 -10.00 -28.79
C CYS A 19 28.10 -9.02 -28.84
N LEU A 20 26.94 -9.48 -29.32
CA LEU A 20 25.70 -8.73 -29.30
C LEU A 20 25.31 -8.58 -27.83
N MET A 21 25.81 -7.53 -27.17
CA MET A 21 25.35 -7.15 -25.85
C MET A 21 23.89 -6.71 -26.00
N PHE A 22 22.97 -7.64 -25.77
CA PHE A 22 21.60 -7.31 -25.39
C PHE A 22 21.72 -6.49 -24.11
N GLN A 23 21.73 -5.16 -24.26
CA GLN A 23 21.49 -4.27 -23.15
C GLN A 23 20.06 -4.55 -22.70
N LEU A 24 19.93 -5.42 -21.68
CA LEU A 24 18.78 -5.41 -20.81
C LEU A 24 18.78 -4.04 -20.14
N SER A 25 18.17 -3.07 -20.80
CA SER A 25 17.70 -1.86 -20.16
C SER A 25 16.70 -2.30 -19.12
N ALA A 26 17.19 -2.48 -17.89
CA ALA A 26 16.36 -2.57 -16.71
C ALA A 26 15.54 -1.29 -16.69
N PHE A 27 14.26 -1.38 -17.07
CA PHE A 27 13.29 -0.34 -16.78
C PHE A 27 13.08 -0.34 -15.25
N ALA A 28 14.05 0.20 -14.52
CA ALA A 28 13.79 0.78 -13.22
C ALA A 28 13.05 2.11 -13.49
N GLN A 29 11.79 2.01 -13.91
CA GLN A 29 10.89 3.14 -13.81
C GLN A 29 10.70 3.37 -12.31
N GLY A 30 11.48 4.31 -11.74
CA GLY A 30 11.20 4.81 -10.41
C GLY A 30 9.78 5.38 -10.41
N PHE A 31 8.86 4.74 -9.69
CA PHE A 31 7.44 5.11 -9.54
C PHE A 31 7.28 6.39 -8.72
N CYS A 32 7.97 7.45 -9.12
CA CYS A 32 8.14 8.63 -8.30
C CYS A 32 7.08 9.70 -8.52
N ASN A 33 6.26 9.54 -9.56
CA ASN A 33 5.13 10.41 -9.84
C ASN A 33 4.02 9.54 -10.43
N ILE A 34 2.98 9.29 -9.64
CA ILE A 34 1.75 8.68 -10.12
C ILE A 34 0.68 9.76 -10.10
N ASP A 35 -0.02 9.90 -11.22
CA ASP A 35 -1.17 10.79 -11.30
C ASP A 35 -2.33 10.21 -10.48
N ASN A 36 -3.01 11.06 -9.72
CA ASN A 36 -4.25 10.65 -9.07
C ASN A 36 -5.36 10.48 -10.10
N THR A 37 -5.66 9.23 -10.42
CA THR A 37 -6.78 8.79 -11.25
C THR A 37 -7.91 8.19 -10.45
N SER A 38 -7.79 7.93 -9.14
CA SER A 38 -8.70 7.00 -8.44
C SER A 38 -9.54 7.59 -7.31
N PHE A 39 -9.21 8.77 -6.81
CA PHE A 39 -9.96 9.41 -5.72
C PHE A 39 -10.02 10.92 -5.88
N MET A 40 -10.87 11.58 -5.08
CA MET A 40 -10.99 13.04 -5.06
C MET A 40 -11.33 13.55 -3.66
N ALA A 41 -11.20 14.86 -3.45
CA ALA A 41 -11.64 15.50 -2.22
C ALA A 41 -13.16 15.36 -2.05
N GLY A 42 -13.60 15.17 -0.81
CA GLY A 42 -15.00 14.84 -0.46
C GLY A 42 -15.27 13.35 -0.31
N GLU A 43 -14.33 12.49 -0.70
CA GLU A 43 -14.45 11.04 -0.51
C GLU A 43 -14.53 10.70 0.97
N LYS A 44 -15.50 9.85 1.32
CA LYS A 44 -15.57 9.15 2.61
C LYS A 44 -15.98 7.70 2.39
N ILE A 45 -15.26 6.78 3.00
CA ILE A 45 -15.55 5.34 2.95
C ILE A 45 -15.57 4.81 4.38
N THR A 46 -16.63 4.10 4.76
CA THR A 46 -16.80 3.52 6.10
C THR A 46 -16.81 1.99 5.98
N TYR A 47 -16.09 1.34 6.89
CA TYR A 47 -15.97 -0.12 7.00
C TYR A 47 -16.47 -0.58 8.35
N GLU A 48 -17.21 -1.69 8.37
CA GLU A 48 -17.53 -2.42 9.59
C GLU A 48 -16.51 -3.53 9.79
N VAL A 49 -15.88 -3.60 10.96
CA VAL A 49 -14.88 -4.60 11.32
C VAL A 49 -15.54 -5.68 12.16
N PHE A 50 -15.33 -6.94 11.77
CA PHE A 50 -15.78 -8.13 12.45
C PHE A 50 -14.60 -8.90 12.99
N TYR A 51 -14.69 -9.26 14.27
CA TYR A 51 -13.84 -10.28 14.85
C TYR A 51 -14.38 -11.66 14.52
N THR A 52 -13.50 -12.58 14.15
CA THR A 52 -13.83 -13.98 13.87
C THR A 52 -13.07 -14.89 14.83
N LEU A 53 -13.81 -15.66 15.63
CA LEU A 53 -13.28 -16.72 16.47
C LEU A 53 -14.19 -17.96 16.35
N ALA A 54 -13.60 -19.11 16.01
CA ALA A 54 -14.31 -20.38 15.88
C ALA A 54 -15.57 -20.33 14.97
N GLY A 55 -15.55 -19.51 13.92
CA GLY A 55 -16.65 -19.38 12.94
C GLY A 55 -17.76 -18.40 13.31
N ILE A 56 -17.68 -17.73 14.47
CA ILE A 56 -18.63 -16.70 14.88
C ILE A 56 -18.12 -15.32 14.46
N TYR A 57 -18.98 -14.54 13.78
CA TYR A 57 -18.70 -13.16 13.38
C TYR A 57 -19.30 -12.19 14.39
N VAL A 58 -18.44 -11.37 14.99
CA VAL A 58 -18.85 -10.40 16.00
C VAL A 58 -18.41 -9.02 15.55
N GLY A 59 -19.35 -8.08 15.36
CA GLY A 59 -19.02 -6.69 15.04
C GLY A 59 -18.12 -6.11 16.14
N ALA A 60 -16.90 -5.74 15.79
CA ALA A 60 -15.85 -5.31 16.70
C ALA A 60 -15.61 -3.80 16.67
N GLY A 61 -15.93 -3.14 15.55
CA GLY A 61 -15.74 -1.71 15.41
C GLY A 61 -15.97 -1.18 14.00
N GLU A 62 -15.58 0.07 13.80
CA GLU A 62 -15.66 0.78 12.53
C GLU A 62 -14.33 1.42 12.20
N VAL A 63 -14.04 1.51 10.90
CA VAL A 63 -12.97 2.36 10.37
C VAL A 63 -13.57 3.26 9.31
N SER A 64 -13.22 4.54 9.32
CA SER A 64 -13.58 5.47 8.25
C SER A 64 -12.36 6.14 7.66
N PHE A 65 -12.37 6.31 6.35
CA PHE A 65 -11.38 7.07 5.61
C PHE A 65 -12.05 8.28 5.01
N THR A 66 -11.45 9.46 5.13
CA THR A 66 -11.93 10.70 4.51
C THR A 66 -10.82 11.41 3.77
N VAL A 67 -11.16 12.05 2.65
CA VAL A 67 -10.23 12.88 1.86
C VAL A 67 -10.77 14.31 1.80
N SER A 68 -9.97 15.29 2.22
CA SER A 68 -10.21 16.72 2.00
C SER A 68 -9.09 17.35 1.18
N LEU A 69 -9.35 18.51 0.57
CA LEU A 69 -8.33 19.34 -0.06
C LEU A 69 -7.92 20.44 0.91
N GLU A 70 -6.63 20.52 1.22
CA GLU A 70 -6.06 21.50 2.16
C GLU A 70 -4.81 22.18 1.57
N LYS A 71 -4.26 23.14 2.31
CA LYS A 71 -2.97 23.76 2.00
C LYS A 71 -1.98 23.52 3.12
N LEU A 72 -0.87 22.84 2.82
CA LEU A 72 0.27 22.68 3.73
C LEU A 72 1.38 23.63 3.29
N LYS A 73 1.68 24.65 4.10
CA LYS A 73 2.69 25.69 3.78
C LYS A 73 2.47 26.33 2.39
N GLY A 74 1.21 26.55 2.02
CA GLY A 74 0.81 27.15 0.73
C GLY A 74 0.69 26.15 -0.44
N ARG A 75 1.17 24.91 -0.29
CA ARG A 75 1.07 23.85 -1.30
C ARG A 75 -0.25 23.07 -1.17
N PRO A 76 -0.98 22.81 -2.27
CA PRO A 76 -2.20 22.00 -2.23
C PRO A 76 -1.86 20.55 -1.87
N VAL A 77 -2.63 19.99 -0.94
CA VAL A 77 -2.47 18.60 -0.49
C VAL A 77 -3.84 17.94 -0.33
N PHE A 78 -3.90 16.64 -0.61
CA PHE A 78 -4.98 15.80 -0.09
C PHE A 78 -4.68 15.53 1.38
N HIS A 79 -5.58 15.95 2.27
CA HIS A 79 -5.54 15.53 3.66
C HIS A 79 -6.42 14.28 3.81
N VAL A 80 -5.75 13.15 4.00
CA VAL A 80 -6.37 11.85 4.19
C VAL A 80 -6.36 11.52 5.66
N VAL A 81 -7.52 11.15 6.20
CA VAL A 81 -7.69 10.74 7.59
C VAL A 81 -8.25 9.33 7.63
N GLY A 82 -7.58 8.42 8.34
CA GLY A 82 -8.12 7.12 8.75
C GLY A 82 -8.44 7.13 10.23
N ASP A 83 -9.70 6.94 10.60
CA ASP A 83 -10.20 6.93 11.98
C ASP A 83 -10.80 5.57 12.31
N GLY A 84 -10.15 4.82 13.21
CA GLY A 84 -10.52 3.47 13.61
C GLY A 84 -10.93 3.41 15.07
N LYS A 85 -12.09 2.80 15.35
CA LYS A 85 -12.63 2.68 16.70
C LYS A 85 -13.32 1.34 16.92
N THR A 86 -13.04 0.69 18.05
CA THR A 86 -13.88 -0.42 18.52
C THR A 86 -15.23 0.09 19.02
N TYR A 87 -16.27 -0.75 18.93
CA TYR A 87 -17.56 -0.40 19.52
C TYR A 87 -17.48 -0.36 21.04
N ARG A 88 -18.25 0.56 21.67
CA ARG A 88 -18.25 0.77 23.12
C ARG A 88 -18.56 -0.51 23.91
N SER A 89 -19.35 -1.42 23.36
CA SER A 89 -19.67 -2.73 23.95
C SER A 89 -18.46 -3.67 24.06
N TYR A 90 -17.36 -3.39 23.36
CA TYR A 90 -16.10 -4.18 23.40
C TYR A 90 -14.94 -3.42 24.03
N ASP A 91 -15.13 -2.16 24.45
CA ASP A 91 -14.08 -1.36 25.11
C ASP A 91 -13.56 -2.05 26.39
N TRP A 92 -14.37 -2.90 27.05
CA TRP A 92 -13.98 -3.64 28.25
C TRP A 92 -13.01 -4.80 27.98
N PHE A 93 -12.98 -5.32 26.76
CA PHE A 93 -12.10 -6.42 26.36
C PHE A 93 -10.84 -5.90 25.66
N TYR A 94 -10.99 -5.04 24.65
CA TYR A 94 -9.86 -4.38 23.98
C TYR A 94 -10.33 -3.11 23.25
N LYS A 95 -9.93 -1.94 23.76
CA LYS A 95 -10.33 -0.64 23.21
C LYS A 95 -9.32 -0.17 22.16
N VAL A 96 -9.78 0.18 20.95
CA VAL A 96 -8.98 0.81 19.89
C VAL A 96 -9.54 2.19 19.60
N ARG A 97 -8.70 3.24 19.60
CA ARG A 97 -9.03 4.61 19.19
C ARG A 97 -7.83 5.17 18.44
N ASP A 98 -7.81 4.87 17.16
CA ASP A 98 -6.66 5.10 16.29
C ASP A 98 -7.00 6.15 15.24
N ARG A 99 -6.08 7.08 15.04
CA ARG A 99 -6.21 8.13 14.04
C ARG A 99 -4.88 8.28 13.30
N TYR A 100 -4.96 8.09 12.00
CA TYR A 100 -3.86 8.24 11.07
C TYR A 100 -4.22 9.39 10.14
N GLU A 101 -3.27 10.27 9.87
CA GLU A 101 -3.46 11.43 9.00
C GLU A 101 -2.26 11.55 8.07
N SER A 102 -2.49 11.74 6.77
CA SER A 102 -1.45 12.00 5.78
C SER A 102 -1.83 13.21 4.94
N TYR A 103 -0.86 14.09 4.75
CA TYR A 103 -0.95 15.23 3.84
C TYR A 103 -0.16 14.89 2.60
N ILE A 104 -0.88 14.48 1.56
CA ILE A 104 -0.33 13.94 0.33
C ILE A 104 -0.31 15.05 -0.71
N ASP A 105 0.85 15.30 -1.31
CA ASP A 105 0.98 16.26 -2.39
C ASP A 105 0.09 15.89 -3.58
N THR A 106 -0.72 16.84 -4.08
CA THR A 106 -1.70 16.56 -5.14
C THR A 106 -1.07 16.29 -6.50
N ALA A 107 0.18 16.69 -6.71
CA ALA A 107 0.87 16.56 -7.99
C ALA A 107 1.70 15.27 -8.09
N THR A 108 2.22 14.77 -6.97
CA THR A 108 3.16 13.64 -6.94
C THR A 108 2.61 12.39 -6.25
N LEU A 109 1.51 12.53 -5.49
CA LEU A 109 0.98 11.51 -4.57
C LEU A 109 1.98 11.07 -3.48
N LEU A 110 3.01 11.85 -3.21
CA LEU A 110 3.96 11.61 -2.13
C LEU A 110 3.53 12.34 -0.85
N PRO A 111 3.73 11.74 0.33
CA PRO A 111 3.40 12.38 1.60
C PRO A 111 4.38 13.52 1.89
N LEU A 112 3.86 14.61 2.45
CA LEU A 112 4.64 15.73 3.00
C LEU A 112 4.60 15.74 4.54
N LYS A 113 3.54 15.17 5.13
CA LYS A 113 3.37 15.06 6.57
C LYS A 113 2.51 13.86 6.92
N PHE A 114 2.92 13.12 7.94
CA PHE A 114 2.18 11.99 8.50
C PHE A 114 2.02 12.16 10.00
N ILE A 115 0.84 11.86 10.51
CA ILE A 115 0.52 11.85 11.94
C ILE A 115 -0.14 10.51 12.27
N ARG A 116 0.29 9.90 13.36
CA ARG A 116 -0.28 8.65 13.88
C ARG A 116 -0.50 8.77 15.37
N ASN A 117 -1.74 8.66 15.80
CA ASN A 117 -2.16 8.68 17.21
C ASN A 117 -2.91 7.39 17.52
N ILE A 118 -2.30 6.53 18.33
CA ILE A 118 -2.78 5.18 18.64
C ILE A 118 -3.18 5.12 20.11
N HIS A 119 -4.32 4.47 20.38
CA HIS A 119 -4.71 4.10 21.73
C HIS A 119 -5.41 2.74 21.73
N GLU A 120 -4.64 1.71 22.06
CA GLU A 120 -5.02 0.30 21.89
C GLU A 120 -4.77 -0.48 23.19
N GLY A 121 -5.83 -0.92 23.87
CA GLY A 121 -5.69 -1.80 25.05
C GLY A 121 -4.77 -1.27 26.17
N GLY A 122 -4.61 0.06 26.27
CA GLY A 122 -3.68 0.72 27.20
C GLY A 122 -2.33 1.14 26.60
N TYR A 123 -1.96 0.61 25.43
CA TYR A 123 -0.85 1.11 24.64
C TYR A 123 -1.20 2.47 24.03
N ARG A 124 -0.24 3.40 24.04
CA ARG A 124 -0.38 4.71 23.40
C ARG A 124 0.85 5.04 22.58
N LYS A 125 0.63 5.66 21.43
CA LYS A 125 1.70 6.13 20.57
C LYS A 125 1.29 7.40 19.85
N TYR A 126 2.22 8.35 19.81
CA TYR A 126 2.12 9.51 18.95
C TYR A 126 3.37 9.56 18.07
N GLU A 127 3.15 9.66 16.77
CA GLU A 127 4.20 9.85 15.78
C GLU A 127 3.81 11.01 14.87
N LEU A 128 4.80 11.85 14.59
CA LEU A 128 4.73 12.94 13.62
C LEU A 128 5.96 12.81 12.74
N VAL A 129 5.74 12.78 11.43
CA VAL A 129 6.80 12.77 10.42
C VAL A 129 6.53 13.90 9.44
N ASN A 130 7.55 14.71 9.15
CA ASN A 130 7.55 15.64 8.02
C ASN A 130 8.52 15.12 6.98
N PHE A 131 8.06 14.98 5.76
CA PHE A 131 8.87 14.48 4.64
C PHE A 131 9.36 15.64 3.80
N ASP A 132 10.65 15.63 3.50
CA ASP A 132 11.22 16.40 2.41
C ASP A 132 11.60 15.42 1.29
N GLN A 133 10.73 15.35 0.29
CA GLN A 133 10.89 14.45 -0.84
C GLN A 133 12.05 14.88 -1.77
N GLN A 134 12.44 16.16 -1.75
CA GLN A 134 13.53 16.69 -2.57
C GLN A 134 14.88 16.44 -1.89
N GLU A 135 14.96 16.70 -0.58
CA GLU A 135 16.17 16.48 0.21
C GLU A 135 16.31 15.05 0.72
N HIS A 136 15.35 14.17 0.41
CA HIS A 136 15.34 12.76 0.79
C HIS A 136 15.46 12.56 2.31
N THR A 137 14.68 13.33 3.08
CA THR A 137 14.65 13.25 4.54
C THR A 137 13.26 13.05 5.13
N ALA A 138 13.20 12.33 6.24
CA ALA A 138 12.04 12.24 7.13
C ALA A 138 12.42 12.79 8.51
N THR A 139 11.79 13.89 8.90
CA THR A 139 12.01 14.53 10.21
C THR A 139 10.92 14.10 11.18
N THR A 140 11.32 13.44 12.26
CA THR A 140 10.42 12.97 13.33
C THR A 140 10.72 13.69 14.65
N LEU A 141 9.91 13.42 15.67
CA LEU A 141 10.18 13.90 17.04
C LEU A 141 11.48 13.33 17.64
N LYS A 142 12.05 12.27 17.05
CA LYS A 142 13.28 11.62 17.53
C LYS A 142 14.53 11.98 16.74
N GLY A 143 14.39 12.65 15.60
CA GLY A 143 15.54 13.02 14.75
C GLY A 143 15.18 13.11 13.28
N VAL A 144 16.22 13.30 12.47
CA VAL A 144 16.14 13.35 11.01
C VAL A 144 16.74 12.08 10.44
N TYR A 145 16.05 11.46 9.49
CA TYR A 145 16.44 10.20 8.87
C TYR A 145 16.56 10.42 7.36
N SER A 146 17.61 9.87 6.75
CA SER A 146 17.68 9.76 5.29
C SER A 146 16.70 8.68 4.83
N VAL A 147 15.98 8.96 3.75
CA VAL A 147 14.98 8.08 3.16
C VAL A 147 15.23 7.95 1.66
N PRO A 148 14.84 6.83 1.02
CA PRO A 148 14.96 6.70 -0.42
C PRO A 148 14.01 7.67 -1.14
N ASN A 149 14.22 7.79 -2.45
CA ASN A 149 13.27 8.45 -3.33
C ASN A 149 11.86 7.83 -3.17
N CYS A 150 10.84 8.68 -3.16
CA CYS A 150 9.45 8.27 -3.38
C CYS A 150 8.90 7.43 -2.22
N ILE A 151 9.43 7.74 -1.04
CA ILE A 151 9.05 7.17 0.23
C ILE A 151 7.58 7.50 0.54
N GLN A 152 6.83 6.47 0.90
CA GLN A 152 5.45 6.58 1.33
C GLN A 152 5.34 6.52 2.86
N ASP A 153 4.22 6.99 3.38
CA ASP A 153 3.72 6.66 4.71
C ASP A 153 2.59 5.61 4.59
N VAL A 154 2.02 5.20 5.72
CA VAL A 154 1.00 4.14 5.74
C VAL A 154 -0.24 4.49 4.92
N LEU A 155 -0.73 5.73 4.99
CA LEU A 155 -1.96 6.12 4.28
C LEU A 155 -1.67 6.45 2.82
N SER A 156 -0.62 7.22 2.55
CA SER A 156 -0.19 7.54 1.18
C SER A 156 0.15 6.29 0.38
N ALA A 157 0.71 5.24 0.99
CA ALA A 157 0.88 3.93 0.36
C ALA A 157 -0.45 3.29 -0.09
N VAL A 158 -1.51 3.39 0.73
CA VAL A 158 -2.84 2.87 0.36
C VAL A 158 -3.40 3.63 -0.84
N TYR A 159 -3.29 4.97 -0.85
CA TYR A 159 -3.79 5.78 -1.95
C TYR A 159 -2.91 5.69 -3.21
N PHE A 160 -1.60 5.48 -3.06
CA PHE A 160 -0.71 5.07 -4.14
C PHE A 160 -1.17 3.76 -4.78
N ALA A 161 -1.45 2.74 -3.96
CA ALA A 161 -1.89 1.43 -4.43
C ALA A 161 -3.22 1.48 -5.21
N ARG A 162 -4.08 2.46 -4.90
CA ARG A 162 -5.32 2.70 -5.65
C ARG A 162 -5.08 3.23 -7.06
N ASN A 163 -3.92 3.81 -7.36
CA ASN A 163 -3.60 4.36 -8.68
C ASN A 163 -2.71 3.41 -9.51
N LEU A 164 -2.46 2.19 -9.04
CA LEU A 164 -1.74 1.18 -9.80
C LEU A 164 -2.59 0.63 -10.95
N ASN A 165 -1.97 0.43 -12.11
CA ASN A 165 -2.59 -0.28 -13.22
C ASN A 165 -2.43 -1.79 -13.03
N TYR A 166 -3.42 -2.42 -12.41
CA TYR A 166 -3.38 -3.86 -12.10
C TYR A 166 -3.40 -4.77 -13.33
N ASP A 167 -3.83 -4.27 -14.49
CA ASP A 167 -3.87 -5.05 -15.74
C ASP A 167 -2.47 -5.35 -16.30
N GLN A 168 -1.43 -4.72 -15.76
CA GLN A 168 -0.03 -4.96 -16.14
C GLN A 168 0.63 -6.13 -15.40
N TYR A 169 -0.04 -6.73 -14.42
CA TYR A 169 0.55 -7.73 -13.54
C TYR A 169 -0.08 -9.11 -13.72
N HIS A 170 0.72 -10.14 -13.48
CA HIS A 170 0.29 -11.54 -13.43
C HIS A 170 0.16 -12.00 -11.98
N PRO A 171 -0.76 -12.94 -11.67
CA PRO A 171 -0.86 -13.50 -10.32
C PRO A 171 0.48 -14.02 -9.81
N GLY A 172 0.89 -13.56 -8.63
CA GLY A 172 2.18 -13.85 -8.00
C GLY A 172 3.19 -12.69 -8.06
N ASP A 173 3.03 -11.76 -9.01
CA ASP A 173 3.89 -10.59 -9.17
C ASP A 173 3.88 -9.71 -7.91
N ARG A 174 5.03 -9.08 -7.64
CA ARG A 174 5.25 -8.21 -6.49
C ARG A 174 5.54 -6.80 -6.96
N ILE A 175 4.78 -5.85 -6.43
CA ILE A 175 4.89 -4.42 -6.71
C ILE A 175 5.59 -3.79 -5.51
N TYR A 176 6.87 -3.46 -5.66
CA TYR A 176 7.73 -2.97 -4.57
C TYR A 176 7.64 -1.46 -4.40
N PHE A 177 7.68 -1.00 -3.16
CA PHE A 177 7.79 0.41 -2.79
C PHE A 177 8.34 0.56 -1.38
N ASP A 178 8.88 1.75 -1.08
CA ASP A 178 9.45 2.05 0.22
C ASP A 178 8.43 2.78 1.10
N MET A 179 8.39 2.41 2.38
CA MET A 179 7.56 3.07 3.38
C MET A 179 8.37 3.45 4.61
N PHE A 180 8.18 4.67 5.09
CA PHE A 180 8.77 5.13 6.35
C PHE A 180 7.76 4.99 7.48
N LEU A 181 8.14 4.22 8.50
CA LEU A 181 7.32 4.00 9.68
C LEU A 181 8.25 3.79 10.88
N ASP A 182 7.90 4.29 12.06
CA ASP A 182 8.64 3.97 13.27
C ASP A 182 10.13 4.32 13.21
N ASN A 183 10.44 5.42 12.52
CA ASN A 183 11.79 5.91 12.28
C ASN A 183 12.68 4.97 11.44
N LYS A 184 12.06 4.09 10.65
CA LYS A 184 12.75 3.14 9.78
C LYS A 184 12.15 3.15 8.38
N VAL A 185 13.01 2.92 7.40
CA VAL A 185 12.59 2.60 6.02
C VAL A 185 12.34 1.11 5.92
N TYR A 186 11.18 0.75 5.39
CA TYR A 186 10.79 -0.61 5.09
C TYR A 186 10.59 -0.76 3.58
N ASN A 187 11.30 -1.73 2.99
CA ASN A 187 11.06 -2.17 1.62
C ASN A 187 9.86 -3.11 1.66
N ILE A 188 8.70 -2.64 1.24
CA ILE A 188 7.46 -3.42 1.25
C ILE A 188 6.99 -3.67 -0.17
N TYR A 189 5.97 -4.53 -0.31
CA TYR A 189 5.39 -4.81 -1.60
C TYR A 189 3.93 -5.23 -1.49
N ILE A 190 3.21 -5.11 -2.60
CA ILE A 190 1.90 -5.69 -2.81
C ILE A 190 2.05 -6.87 -3.75
N ARG A 191 1.56 -8.05 -3.35
CA ARG A 191 1.43 -9.20 -4.25
C ARG A 191 0.07 -9.18 -4.92
N TYR A 192 0.06 -9.21 -6.24
CA TYR A 192 -1.17 -9.36 -7.03
C TYR A 192 -1.59 -10.83 -7.08
N LEU A 193 -2.87 -11.13 -6.85
CA LEU A 193 -3.40 -12.50 -6.85
C LEU A 193 -4.41 -12.78 -7.98
N GLY A 194 -4.69 -11.80 -8.83
CA GLY A 194 -5.70 -11.91 -9.89
C GLY A 194 -7.02 -11.21 -9.55
N LYS A 195 -8.03 -11.49 -10.36
CA LYS A 195 -9.38 -10.94 -10.23
C LYS A 195 -10.38 -12.04 -9.91
N GLU A 196 -11.30 -11.78 -8.99
CA GLU A 196 -12.38 -12.71 -8.62
C GLU A 196 -13.63 -11.93 -8.17
N LYS A 197 -14.77 -12.62 -8.11
CA LYS A 197 -15.97 -12.06 -7.48
C LYS A 197 -15.88 -12.20 -5.97
N VAL A 198 -16.32 -11.18 -5.24
CA VAL A 198 -16.38 -11.21 -3.77
C VAL A 198 -17.74 -10.74 -3.27
N GLN A 199 -18.39 -11.56 -2.45
CA GLN A 199 -19.62 -11.20 -1.75
C GLN A 199 -19.28 -10.48 -0.44
N THR A 200 -19.68 -9.21 -0.30
CA THR A 200 -19.54 -8.40 0.92
C THR A 200 -20.90 -8.16 1.56
N ARG A 201 -20.91 -7.50 2.72
CA ARG A 201 -22.15 -7.00 3.34
C ARG A 201 -22.84 -5.90 2.54
N PHE A 202 -22.10 -5.15 1.73
CA PHE A 202 -22.69 -4.13 0.85
C PHE A 202 -23.27 -4.74 -0.43
N GLY A 203 -22.61 -5.76 -0.99
CA GLY A 203 -23.02 -6.38 -2.24
C GLY A 203 -21.97 -7.30 -2.83
N GLU A 204 -22.24 -7.81 -4.02
CA GLU A 204 -21.28 -8.60 -4.82
C GLU A 204 -20.49 -7.69 -5.76
N PHE A 205 -19.16 -7.82 -5.77
CA PHE A 205 -18.26 -7.02 -6.60
C PHE A 205 -17.39 -7.90 -7.48
N ASN A 206 -17.08 -7.43 -8.70
CA ASN A 206 -15.86 -7.82 -9.38
C ASN A 206 -14.69 -7.14 -8.66
N ALA A 207 -13.69 -7.92 -8.21
CA ALA A 207 -12.62 -7.40 -7.38
C ALA A 207 -11.25 -7.90 -7.81
N ILE A 208 -10.26 -7.03 -7.63
CA ILE A 208 -8.84 -7.35 -7.69
C ILE A 208 -8.41 -7.82 -6.29
N LYS A 209 -7.76 -8.97 -6.23
CA LYS A 209 -7.28 -9.56 -4.97
C LYS A 209 -5.79 -9.32 -4.81
N ILE A 210 -5.39 -8.79 -3.66
CA ILE A 210 -3.99 -8.47 -3.36
C ILE A 210 -3.59 -8.88 -1.94
N LYS A 211 -2.28 -9.02 -1.72
CA LYS A 211 -1.69 -9.20 -0.39
C LYS A 211 -0.58 -8.18 -0.15
N PRO A 212 -0.77 -7.18 0.72
CA PRO A 212 0.34 -6.34 1.16
C PRO A 212 1.27 -7.11 2.10
N LEU A 213 2.57 -6.81 2.05
CA LEU A 213 3.51 -7.21 3.09
C LEU A 213 3.29 -6.33 4.33
N LEU A 214 2.78 -6.92 5.40
CA LEU A 214 2.59 -6.21 6.66
C LEU A 214 3.87 -6.17 7.50
N ILE A 215 4.10 -5.01 8.10
CA ILE A 215 5.04 -4.85 9.21
C ILE A 215 4.32 -5.30 10.47
N GLU A 216 5.00 -6.12 11.28
CA GLU A 216 4.46 -6.59 12.55
C GLU A 216 4.18 -5.42 13.50
N GLY A 217 3.00 -5.44 14.12
CA GLY A 217 2.52 -4.40 15.02
C GLY A 217 1.99 -4.97 16.34
N THR A 218 1.20 -4.16 17.03
CA THR A 218 0.54 -4.50 18.31
C THR A 218 -0.60 -5.50 18.16
N ILE A 219 -1.35 -5.42 17.06
CA ILE A 219 -2.53 -6.27 16.79
C ILE A 219 -2.29 -7.19 15.58
N PHE A 220 -1.65 -6.66 14.54
CA PHE A 220 -1.45 -7.36 13.27
C PHE A 220 -0.16 -8.19 13.27
N LYS A 221 -0.28 -9.42 12.76
CA LYS A 221 0.87 -10.27 12.47
C LYS A 221 1.57 -9.75 11.21
N GLY A 222 2.90 -9.70 11.24
CA GLY A 222 3.70 -9.36 10.06
C GLY A 222 3.60 -10.44 8.95
N GLY A 223 4.03 -10.08 7.74
CA GLY A 223 4.05 -10.98 6.58
C GLY A 223 2.85 -10.79 5.64
N GLU A 224 2.55 -11.81 4.84
CA GLU A 224 1.52 -11.77 3.77
C GLU A 224 0.19 -12.42 4.18
N GLY A 225 -0.16 -12.28 5.46
CA GLY A 225 -1.39 -12.86 6.01
C GLY A 225 -2.65 -12.10 5.62
N MET A 226 -2.54 -10.79 5.40
CA MET A 226 -3.67 -9.94 5.00
C MET A 226 -4.01 -10.12 3.53
N VAL A 227 -5.30 -10.29 3.24
CA VAL A 227 -5.88 -10.28 1.90
C VAL A 227 -6.79 -9.07 1.79
N VAL A 228 -6.63 -8.33 0.70
CA VAL A 228 -7.49 -7.19 0.37
C VAL A 228 -8.13 -7.45 -0.97
N TRP A 229 -9.44 -7.26 -1.04
CA TRP A 229 -10.20 -7.20 -2.28
C TRP A 229 -10.51 -5.74 -2.55
N VAL A 230 -10.00 -5.21 -3.65
CA VAL A 230 -10.30 -3.85 -4.12
C VAL A 230 -11.25 -3.92 -5.31
N SER A 231 -12.10 -2.92 -5.50
CA SER A 231 -13.01 -2.85 -6.64
C SER A 231 -12.24 -2.93 -7.95
N ASP A 232 -12.70 -3.76 -8.88
CA ASP A 232 -12.17 -3.82 -10.25
C ASP A 232 -12.81 -2.71 -11.09
N ASP A 233 -12.56 -1.46 -10.70
CA ASP A 233 -12.97 -0.25 -11.38
C ASP A 233 -11.97 0.88 -11.09
N PRO A 234 -12.05 2.04 -11.79
CA PRO A 234 -11.06 3.10 -11.64
C PRO A 234 -10.89 3.65 -10.22
N ASN A 235 -11.82 3.40 -9.28
CA ASN A 235 -11.67 3.85 -7.90
C ASN A 235 -10.70 2.98 -7.09
N HIS A 236 -10.58 1.69 -7.42
CA HIS A 236 -9.82 0.67 -6.68
C HIS A 236 -10.04 0.70 -5.16
N ILE A 237 -11.29 0.91 -4.72
CA ILE A 237 -11.64 1.00 -3.30
C ILE A 237 -11.58 -0.40 -2.68
N PRO A 238 -10.90 -0.60 -1.54
CA PRO A 238 -11.05 -1.83 -0.77
C PRO A 238 -12.53 -2.08 -0.46
N VAL A 239 -13.06 -3.22 -0.89
CA VAL A 239 -14.45 -3.62 -0.60
C VAL A 239 -14.52 -4.67 0.50
N ARG A 240 -13.43 -5.44 0.67
CA ARG A 240 -13.22 -6.38 1.78
C ARG A 240 -11.74 -6.46 2.16
N ILE A 241 -11.47 -6.59 3.45
CA ILE A 241 -10.15 -6.89 4.01
C ILE A 241 -10.30 -8.06 4.96
N GLU A 242 -9.40 -9.03 4.88
CA GLU A 242 -9.26 -10.11 5.86
C GLU A 242 -7.83 -10.16 6.36
N SER A 243 -7.63 -10.23 7.68
CA SER A 243 -6.29 -10.32 8.24
C SER A 243 -6.26 -11.20 9.49
N PRO A 244 -5.29 -12.12 9.63
CA PRO A 244 -5.01 -12.71 10.92
C PRO A 244 -4.52 -11.63 11.88
N ILE A 245 -4.93 -11.74 13.13
CA ILE A 245 -4.41 -10.93 14.24
C ILE A 245 -3.78 -11.86 15.28
N ILE A 246 -3.27 -11.34 16.39
CA ILE A 246 -2.60 -12.16 17.43
C ILE A 246 -3.50 -13.33 17.85
N VAL A 247 -4.77 -13.05 18.16
CA VAL A 247 -5.79 -14.06 18.50
C VAL A 247 -6.92 -13.98 17.49
N GLY A 248 -7.13 -15.01 16.67
CA GLY A 248 -8.19 -15.04 15.65
C GLY A 248 -7.86 -14.25 14.38
N SER A 249 -8.91 -13.76 13.71
CA SER A 249 -8.80 -12.93 12.51
C SER A 249 -9.85 -11.83 12.52
N ILE A 250 -9.58 -10.77 11.78
CA ILE A 250 -10.57 -9.74 11.48
C ILE A 250 -11.00 -9.82 10.02
N LYS A 251 -12.23 -9.42 9.78
CA LYS A 251 -12.80 -9.14 8.46
C LYS A 251 -13.35 -7.72 8.48
N ALA A 252 -13.06 -6.91 7.49
CA ALA A 252 -13.67 -5.60 7.33
C ALA A 252 -14.36 -5.52 5.98
N ASP A 253 -15.64 -5.17 5.98
CA ASP A 253 -16.41 -4.93 4.76
C ASP A 253 -16.74 -3.45 4.65
N MET A 254 -16.64 -2.90 3.44
CA MET A 254 -17.20 -1.57 3.17
C MET A 254 -18.72 -1.62 3.43
N ILE A 255 -19.24 -0.61 4.13
CA ILE A 255 -20.68 -0.48 4.43
C ILE A 255 -21.28 0.84 3.96
N GLU A 256 -20.46 1.87 3.74
CA GLU A 256 -20.90 3.20 3.30
C GLU A 256 -19.80 3.83 2.44
N TYR A 257 -20.20 4.56 1.41
CA TYR A 257 -19.31 5.44 0.66
C TYR A 257 -20.04 6.71 0.23
N ARG A 258 -19.28 7.78 0.02
CA ARG A 258 -19.76 9.03 -0.60
C ARG A 258 -18.60 9.80 -1.20
N GLY A 259 -18.88 10.66 -2.18
CA GLY A 259 -17.86 11.53 -2.79
C GLY A 259 -16.74 10.79 -3.51
N ILE A 260 -16.98 9.55 -3.96
CA ILE A 260 -16.04 8.77 -4.78
C ILE A 260 -15.96 9.36 -6.18
N ARG A 261 -14.83 9.18 -6.86
CA ARG A 261 -14.53 9.85 -8.13
C ARG A 261 -15.34 9.31 -9.30
N TYR A 262 -15.58 8.01 -9.34
CA TYR A 262 -16.39 7.34 -10.36
C TYR A 262 -17.50 6.51 -9.72
N PRO A 263 -18.64 6.31 -10.41
CA PRO A 263 -19.60 5.28 -10.02
C PRO A 263 -18.95 3.90 -9.88
N PHE A 264 -19.45 3.05 -8.96
CA PHE A 264 -18.99 1.67 -8.80
C PHE A 264 -19.42 0.80 -9.99
N SER A 265 -18.66 0.81 -11.08
CA SER A 265 -18.90 -0.10 -12.22
C SER A 265 -18.59 -1.57 -11.89
N SER A 266 -17.84 -1.81 -10.82
CA SER A 266 -17.52 -3.17 -10.34
C SER A 266 -18.63 -3.82 -9.51
N LEU A 267 -19.60 -3.04 -9.00
CA LEU A 267 -20.71 -3.55 -8.20
C LEU A 267 -21.70 -4.31 -9.10
N ILE A 268 -21.82 -5.61 -8.88
CA ILE A 268 -22.71 -6.49 -9.63
C ILE A 268 -24.13 -6.39 -9.08
N LYS A 269 -24.26 -6.45 -7.74
CA LYS A 269 -25.54 -6.44 -7.04
C LYS A 269 -25.37 -5.92 -5.62
N ALA A 270 -26.16 -4.92 -5.24
CA ALA A 270 -26.27 -4.49 -3.85
C ALA A 270 -27.16 -5.45 -3.03
N ASN A 271 -26.87 -5.59 -1.74
CA ASN A 271 -27.68 -6.38 -0.81
C ASN A 271 -28.95 -5.64 -0.36
#